data_AF-A0A8S9TRL4-F1
#
_entry.id   AF-A0A8S9TRL4-F1
#
_cell.length_a   1.000
_cell.length_b   1.000
_cell.length_c   1.000
_cell.angle_alpha   90.00
_cell.angle_beta   90.00
_cell.angle_gamma   90.00
#
_symmetry.space_group_name_H-M   'P 1'
#
loop_
_entity.id
_entity.type
_entity.pdbx_description
1 polymer ?
#
loop_
_entity_poly.entity_id
_entity_poly.type
_entity_poly.pdbx_seq_one_letter_code
_entity_poly.pdbx_strand_id
1 'polypeptide(L)' 'MLKYLDDEELEIVSHEMGHGFGLVDFYQQPKPDNFKPCIMDAFTSSSVKDTDGWLLRRVLESKKKNYDF' A
#
# COMPACT_ATOMS: atom_id res chain seq x y z
N MET A 1 0.35 1.75 -22.11
CA MET A 1 -0.48 1.68 -20.90
C MET A 1 -0.16 2.84 -19.97
N LEU A 2 1.04 2.90 -19.36
CA LEU A 2 1.42 3.96 -18.41
C LEU A 2 1.36 5.40 -18.96
N LYS A 3 1.64 5.63 -20.25
CA LYS A 3 1.53 6.95 -20.90
C LYS A 3 0.10 7.53 -20.92
N TYR A 4 -0.91 6.68 -20.75
CA TYR A 4 -2.32 7.08 -20.84
C TYR A 4 -2.98 7.22 -19.47
N LEU A 5 -2.22 7.00 -18.38
CA LEU A 5 -2.72 7.22 -17.03
C LEU A 5 -2.46 8.66 -16.64
N ASP A 6 -3.49 9.34 -16.12
CA ASP A 6 -3.32 10.59 -15.40
C ASP A 6 -2.92 10.34 -13.92
N ASP A 7 -2.73 11.42 -13.16
CA ASP A 7 -2.29 11.32 -11.77
C ASP A 7 -3.33 10.67 -10.84
N GLU A 8 -4.63 10.85 -11.12
CA GLU A 8 -5.72 10.25 -10.33
C GLU A 8 -5.80 8.74 -10.61
N GLU A 9 -5.73 8.36 -11.88
CA GLU A 9 -5.67 6.96 -12.29
C GLU A 9 -4.40 6.28 -11.74
N LEU A 10 -3.27 6.99 -11.69
CA LEU A 10 -2.02 6.47 -11.14
C LEU A 10 -2.10 6.24 -9.63
N GLU A 11 -2.76 7.13 -8.88
CA GLU A 11 -3.03 6.95 -7.45
C GLU A 11 -3.87 5.68 -7.22
N ILE A 12 -4.98 5.54 -7.96
CA ILE A 12 -5.87 4.37 -7.85
C ILE A 12 -5.13 3.09 -8.22
N VAL A 13 -4.43 3.05 -9.36
CA VAL A 13 -3.69 1.86 -9.79
C VAL A 13 -2.63 1.47 -8.76
N SER A 14 -1.94 2.45 -8.17
CA SER A 14 -0.94 2.20 -7.12
C SER A 14 -1.59 1.57 -5.89
N HIS A 15 -2.74 2.08 -5.45
CA HIS A 15 -3.53 1.53 -4.34
C HIS A 15 -3.94 0.08 -4.61
N GLU A 16 -4.52 -0.20 -5.78
CA GLU A 16 -4.97 -1.54 -6.19
C GLU A 16 -3.81 -2.53 -6.33
N MET A 17 -2.63 -2.07 -6.78
CA MET A 17 -1.41 -2.89 -6.76
C MET A 17 -1.01 -3.30 -5.34
N GLY A 18 -1.24 -2.43 -4.34
CA GLY A 18 -1.03 -2.74 -2.92
C GLY A 18 -1.86 -3.94 -2.46
N HIS A 19 -3.12 -4.03 -2.86
CA HIS A 19 -3.97 -5.20 -2.61
C HIS A 19 -3.40 -6.48 -3.24
N GLY A 20 -2.77 -6.36 -4.42
CA GLY A 20 -2.05 -7.47 -5.06
C GLY A 20 -0.93 -8.06 -4.21
N PHE A 21 -0.30 -7.25 -3.34
CA PHE A 21 0.68 -7.72 -2.36
C PHE A 21 0.06 -8.20 -1.04
N GLY A 22 -1.26 -8.11 -0.90
CA GLY A 22 -2.02 -8.46 0.30
C GLY A 22 -2.05 -7.36 1.36
N LEU A 23 -1.88 -6.09 0.97
CA LEU A 23 -2.20 -4.96 1.83
C LEU A 23 -3.73 -4.75 1.86
N VAL A 24 -4.26 -4.33 3.00
CA VAL A 24 -5.69 -4.03 3.18
C VAL A 24 -5.92 -2.52 3.18
N ASP A 25 -7.18 -2.09 3.08
CA ASP A 25 -7.57 -0.70 3.29
C ASP A 25 -7.27 -0.24 4.72
N PHE A 26 -6.49 0.82 4.88
CA PHE A 26 -6.14 1.40 6.18
C PHE A 26 -7.10 2.52 6.62
N TYR A 27 -7.97 3.00 5.73
CA TYR A 27 -8.95 4.04 6.05
C TYR A 27 -10.18 3.52 6.79
N GLN A 28 -10.36 2.19 6.90
CA GLN A 28 -11.50 1.56 7.60
C GLN A 28 -11.17 1.06 9.01
N GLN A 29 -9.91 1.14 9.44
CA GLN A 29 -9.44 0.55 10.70
C GLN A 29 -8.85 1.62 11.63
N PRO A 30 -8.95 1.45 12.96
CA PRO A 30 -8.26 2.32 13.90
C PRO A 30 -6.74 2.22 13.68
N LYS A 31 -6.11 3.38 13.49
CA LYS A 31 -4.67 3.51 13.23
C LYS A 31 -3.93 3.82 14.53
N PRO A 32 -2.68 3.35 14.68
CA PRO A 32 -1.82 3.77 15.79
C PRO A 32 -1.59 5.28 15.80
N ASP A 33 -1.29 5.84 16.96
CA ASP A 33 -0.88 7.24 17.07
C ASP A 33 0.34 7.51 16.17
N ASN A 34 0.34 8.65 15.50
CA ASN A 34 1.40 9.08 14.57
C ASN A 34 1.61 8.16 13.35
N PHE A 35 0.59 7.39 12.95
CA PHE A 35 0.63 6.65 11.68
C PHE A 35 0.89 7.60 10.51
N LYS A 36 1.96 7.32 9.77
CA LYS A 36 2.40 8.17 8.66
C LYS A 36 1.55 7.89 7.42
N PRO A 37 1.38 8.87 6.51
CA PRO A 37 0.64 8.67 5.27
C PRO A 37 1.15 7.48 4.46
N CYS A 38 0.22 6.80 3.78
CA CYS A 38 0.50 5.64 2.94
C CYS A 38 -0.58 5.54 1.85
N ILE A 39 -0.29 4.89 0.71
CA ILE A 39 -1.25 4.81 -0.41
C ILE A 39 -2.48 3.96 -0.07
N MET A 40 -2.37 3.09 0.94
CA MET A 40 -3.47 2.24 1.41
C MET A 40 -4.43 2.99 2.36
N ASP A 41 -4.10 4.21 2.75
CA ASP A 41 -4.95 5.10 3.55
C ASP A 41 -5.44 6.23 2.64
N ALA A 42 -6.62 6.00 2.04
CA ALA A 42 -7.18 6.83 0.99
C ALA A 42 -7.12 8.33 1.33
N PHE A 43 -6.79 9.15 0.32
CA PHE A 43 -6.64 10.61 0.43
C PHE A 43 -5.51 11.12 1.35
N THR A 44 -4.70 10.24 1.96
CA THR A 44 -3.55 10.69 2.76
C THR A 44 -2.27 10.83 1.95
N SER A 45 -2.18 10.15 0.79
CA SER A 45 -1.01 10.20 -0.07
C SER A 45 -1.33 9.79 -1.52
N SER A 46 -0.94 10.63 -2.48
CA SER A 46 -1.02 10.35 -3.93
C SER A 46 0.24 9.68 -4.51
N SER A 47 1.18 9.27 -3.64
CA SER A 47 2.43 8.61 -4.05
C SER A 47 2.91 7.63 -2.98
N VAL A 48 3.74 6.67 -3.40
CA VAL A 48 4.37 5.69 -2.48
C VAL A 48 5.23 6.41 -1.45
N LYS A 49 5.10 6.01 -0.18
CA LYS A 49 5.86 6.51 0.98
C LYS A 49 6.63 5.38 1.67
N ASP A 50 7.53 5.74 2.57
CA ASP A 50 8.27 4.78 3.39
C ASP A 50 7.36 3.87 4.21
N THR A 51 6.19 4.38 4.63
CA THR A 51 5.14 3.62 5.32
C THR A 51 4.67 2.42 4.49
N ASP A 52 4.51 2.59 3.18
CA ASP A 52 4.07 1.52 2.26
C ASP A 52 5.13 0.42 2.17
N GLY A 53 6.39 0.80 2.05
CA GLY A 53 7.51 -0.14 2.05
C GLY A 53 7.61 -0.93 3.36
N TRP A 54 7.39 -0.27 4.50
CA TRP A 54 7.32 -0.92 5.80
C TRP A 54 6.16 -1.91 5.89
N LEU A 55 4.96 -1.53 5.44
CA LEU A 55 3.78 -2.40 5.41
C LEU A 55 4.00 -3.66 4.55
N LEU A 56 4.53 -3.48 3.34
CA LEU A 56 4.86 -4.59 2.44
C LEU A 56 5.86 -5.55 3.10
N ARG A 57 6.93 -5.01 3.71
CA ARG A 57 7.91 -5.81 4.45
C ARG A 57 7.24 -6.63 5.56
N ARG A 58 6.34 -6.05 6.34
CA ARG A 58 5.62 -6.74 7.43
C ARG A 58 4.79 -7.91 6.90
N VAL A 59 4.06 -7.72 5.80
CA VAL A 59 3.29 -8.80 5.15
C VAL A 59 4.23 -9.90 4.67
N LEU A 60 5.32 -9.56 3.98
CA LEU A 60 6.29 -10.53 3.48
C LEU A 60 6.96 -11.30 4.62
N GLU A 61 7.39 -10.65 5.70
CA GLU A 61 7.94 -11.31 6.90
C GLU A 61 6.96 -12.33 7.49
N SER A 62 5.67 -12.02 7.53
CA SER A 62 4.64 -12.92 8.05
C SER A 62 4.39 -14.13 7.15
N LYS A 63 4.50 -13.94 5.83
CA LYS A 63 4.21 -14.94 4.80
C LYS A 63 5.41 -15.76 4.38
N LYS A 64 6.64 -15.25 4.53
CA LYS A 64 7.89 -15.87 4.04
C LYS A 64 8.04 -17.33 4.46
N LYS A 65 7.69 -17.64 5.70
CA LYS A 65 7.75 -19.02 6.25
C LYS A 65 6.85 -20.04 5.54
N ASN A 66 5.89 -19.57 4.74
CA ASN A 66 4.94 -20.41 4.00
C ASN A 66 5.45 -20.80 2.61
N TYR A 67 6.62 -20.31 2.20
CA TYR A 67 7.19 -20.53 0.87
C TYR A 67 8.60 -21.13 1.02
N ASP A 68 8.93 -22.08 0.15
CA ASP A 68 10.27 -22.63 0.00
C ASP A 68 10.90 -21.99 -1.25
N PHE A 69 11.87 -21.10 -1.04
CA PHE A 69 12.47 -20.24 -2.06
C PHE A 69 13.82 -20.76 -2.52
#